data_AF-A0A1J8P084-F1
#
_entry.id   AF-A0A1J8P084-F1
#
_cell.length_a   1.000
_cell.length_b   1.000
_cell.length_c   1.000
_cell.angle_alpha   90.00
_cell.angle_beta   90.00
_cell.angle_gamma   90.00
#
_symmetry.space_group_name_H-M   'P 1'
#
loop_
_entity.id
_entity.type
_entity.pdbx_description
1 polymer ?
#
loop_
_entity_poly.entity_id
_entity_poly.type
_entity_poly.pdbx_seq_one_letter_code
_entity_poly.pdbx_strand_id
1 'polypeptide(L)'
;MENVPGLLNTDVFQTFKNALVELGYMLDYQIVNCAKYGLPQNRKRLVLLASKIDEIRLLTPKEFTTKTTKTVRDALSDLESISAGGIAPSDSLHKSANLTKLNLRRIRASKPGG
;
A
#
# COMPACT_ATOMS: atom_id res chain seq x y z
N MET A 1 9.33 5.61 9.74
CA MET A 1 8.47 4.51 10.22
C MET A 1 7.21 4.46 9.36
N GLU A 2 6.75 3.26 9.01
CA GLU A 2 5.47 3.04 8.32
C GLU A 2 4.61 2.07 9.14
N ASN A 3 3.30 2.34 9.22
CA ASN A 3 2.36 1.41 9.85
C ASN A 3 0.92 1.59 9.35
N VAL A 4 0.01 0.77 9.86
CA VAL A 4 -1.43 0.94 9.66
C VAL A 4 -1.94 2.23 10.31
N PRO A 5 -3.00 2.86 9.74
CA PRO A 5 -3.55 4.10 10.29
C PRO A 5 -3.99 4.00 11.75
N GLY A 6 -4.45 2.82 12.19
CA GLY A 6 -4.92 2.60 13.56
C GLY A 6 -3.85 2.80 14.63
N LEU A 7 -2.56 2.67 14.27
CA LEU A 7 -1.46 2.89 15.23
C LEU A 7 -1.45 4.34 15.75
N LEU A 8 -1.91 5.31 14.95
CA LEU A 8 -1.91 6.73 15.34
C LEU A 8 -2.68 6.99 16.66
N ASN A 9 -3.67 6.16 16.95
CA ASN A 9 -4.58 6.31 18.09
C ASN A 9 -4.13 5.51 19.33
N THR A 10 -2.93 4.92 19.33
CA THR A 10 -2.44 4.12 20.45
C THR A 10 -1.44 4.91 21.30
N ASP A 11 -1.39 4.60 22.60
CA ASP A 11 -0.40 5.18 23.52
C ASP A 11 1.03 4.86 23.07
N VAL A 12 1.24 3.67 22.50
CA VAL A 12 2.54 3.24 21.94
C VAL A 12 3.06 4.24 20.92
N PHE A 13 2.20 4.77 20.04
CA PHE A 13 2.62 5.79 19.08
C PHE A 13 2.98 7.11 19.76
N GLN A 14 2.22 7.53 20.76
CA GLN A 14 2.52 8.76 21.50
C GLN A 14 3.84 8.65 22.27
N THR A 15 4.07 7.52 22.96
CA THR A 15 5.34 7.24 23.63
C THR A 15 6.51 7.25 22.65
N PHE A 16 6.37 6.59 21.49
CA PHE A 16 7.41 6.57 20.46
C PHE A 16 7.70 7.97 19.90
N LYS A 17 6.67 8.73 19.56
CA LYS A 17 6.78 10.11 19.07
C LYS A 17 7.48 11.00 20.09
N ASN A 18 7.06 10.95 21.35
CA ASN A 18 7.63 11.77 22.41
C ASN A 18 9.10 11.42 22.66
N ALA A 19 9.46 10.13 22.68
CA ALA A 19 10.86 9.70 22.81
C ALA A 19 11.74 10.26 21.67
N LEU A 20 11.23 10.32 20.43
CA LEU A 20 11.98 10.93 19.33
C LEU A 20 12.15 12.44 19.52
N VAL A 21 11.12 13.16 19.97
CA VAL A 21 11.21 14.59 20.27
C VAL A 21 12.23 14.85 21.39
N GLU A 22 12.20 14.07 22.47
CA GLU A 22 13.16 14.15 23.58
C GLU A 22 14.61 13.90 23.13
N LEU A 23 14.81 13.04 22.12
CA LEU A 23 16.11 12.77 21.50
C LEU A 23 16.55 13.87 20.51
N GLY A 24 15.76 14.94 20.36
CA GLY A 24 16.06 16.09 19.51
C GLY A 24 15.71 15.89 18.03
N TYR A 25 14.77 15.00 17.70
CA TYR A 25 14.31 14.84 16.31
C TYR A 25 13.18 15.83 15.96
N MET A 26 13.27 16.40 14.77
CA MET A 26 12.17 17.09 14.09
C MET A 26 11.34 16.05 13.33
N LEU A 27 10.02 16.07 13.51
CA LEU A 27 9.11 15.03 13.03
C LEU A 27 8.07 15.59 12.06
N ASP A 28 7.73 14.79 11.05
CA ASP A 28 6.51 14.95 10.25
C ASP A 28 5.84 13.60 10.09
N TYR A 29 4.52 13.55 10.27
CA TYR A 29 3.75 12.32 10.11
C TYR A 29 2.32 12.57 9.67
N GLN A 30 1.80 11.67 8.84
CA GLN A 30 0.43 11.73 8.34
C GLN A 30 -0.06 10.36 7.86
N ILE A 31 -1.38 10.24 7.72
CA ILE A 31 -1.99 9.10 7.04
C ILE A 31 -1.98 9.37 5.52
N VAL A 32 -1.15 8.63 4.82
CA VAL A 32 -0.96 8.67 3.37
C VAL A 32 -1.94 7.72 2.69
N ASN A 33 -2.72 8.21 1.72
CA ASN A 33 -3.43 7.35 0.78
C ASN A 33 -2.54 7.06 -0.42
N CYS A 34 -1.94 5.87 -0.46
CA CYS A 34 -0.99 5.45 -1.50
C CYS A 34 -1.60 5.50 -2.91
N ALA A 35 -2.92 5.41 -3.05
CA ALA A 35 -3.59 5.55 -4.34
C ALA A 35 -3.28 6.90 -5.01
N LYS A 36 -3.23 7.98 -4.23
CA LYS A 36 -2.90 9.32 -4.71
C LYS A 36 -1.45 9.46 -5.18
N TYR A 37 -0.58 8.56 -4.72
CA TYR A 37 0.84 8.50 -5.08
C TYR A 37 1.09 7.52 -6.24
N GLY A 38 0.03 7.11 -6.96
CA GLY A 38 0.14 6.28 -8.16
C GLY A 38 0.17 4.77 -7.89
N LEU A 39 -0.23 4.31 -6.69
CA LEU A 39 -0.44 2.89 -6.44
C LEU A 39 -1.86 2.48 -6.90
N PRO A 40 -2.05 1.44 -7.72
CA PRO A 40 -3.39 0.97 -8.11
C PRO A 40 -4.07 0.15 -7.02
N GLN A 41 -4.06 0.66 -5.78
CA GLN A 41 -4.62 0.02 -4.60
C GLN A 41 -5.07 1.09 -3.59
N ASN A 42 -6.27 0.93 -3.04
CA ASN A 42 -6.75 1.77 -1.94
C ASN A 42 -6.10 1.36 -0.61
N ARG A 43 -4.87 1.81 -0.40
CA ARG A 43 -4.06 1.52 0.79
C ARG A 43 -3.76 2.81 1.53
N LYS A 44 -4.19 2.90 2.80
CA LYS A 44 -3.83 3.99 3.71
C LYS A 44 -2.74 3.53 4.67
N ARG A 45 -1.75 4.38 4.93
CA ARG A 45 -0.64 4.11 5.83
C ARG A 45 -0.25 5.33 6.65
N LEU A 46 -0.01 5.12 7.93
CA LEU A 46 0.66 6.08 8.78
C LEU A 46 2.14 6.08 8.38
N VAL A 47 2.66 7.23 7.98
CA VAL A 47 4.07 7.42 7.68
C VAL A 47 4.60 8.50 8.59
N LEU A 48 5.74 8.24 9.23
CA LEU A 48 6.47 9.17 10.09
C LEU A 48 7.91 9.30 9.59
N LEU A 49 8.32 10.54 9.34
CA LEU A 49 9.70 10.95 9.09
C LEU A 49 10.26 11.63 10.34
N ALA A 50 11.57 11.48 10.54
CA ALA A 50 12.29 12.06 11.66
C ALA A 50 13.69 12.46 11.20
N SER A 51 14.13 13.67 11.54
CA SER A 51 15.44 14.22 11.17
C SER A 51 16.10 14.90 12.37
N LYS A 52 17.43 14.78 12.51
CA LYS A 52 18.24 15.52 13.50
C LYS A 52 18.94 16.75 12.92
N ILE A 53 18.88 16.93 11.60
CA ILE A 53 19.69 17.92 10.89
C ILE A 53 18.86 19.17 10.64
N ASP A 54 17.71 19.00 10.01
CA ASP A 54 16.79 20.08 9.65
C ASP A 54 15.35 19.56 9.57
N GLU A 55 14.40 20.46 9.34
CA GLU A 55 13.00 20.16 9.10
C GLU A 55 12.87 19.16 7.95
N ILE A 56 12.03 18.15 8.18
CA ILE A 56 11.72 17.12 7.19
C ILE A 56 10.22 17.05 7.04
N ARG A 57 9.77 16.92 5.80
CA ARG A 57 8.36 16.69 5.50
C ARG A 57 8.17 15.66 4.41
N LEU A 58 7.02 15.01 4.45
CA LEU A 58 6.53 14.17 3.38
C LEU A 58 6.14 15.04 2.18
N LEU A 59 6.55 14.61 1.00
CA LEU A 59 6.12 15.21 -0.26
C LEU A 59 4.62 14.96 -0.43
N THR A 60 3.90 15.97 -0.88
CA THR A 60 2.49 15.82 -1.28
C THR A 60 2.40 14.99 -2.57
N PRO A 61 1.21 14.43 -2.90
CA PRO A 61 1.05 13.67 -4.14
C PRO A 61 1.48 14.43 -5.41
N LYS A 62 1.21 15.75 -5.44
CA LYS A 62 1.53 16.62 -6.58
C LYS A 62 3.04 16.86 -6.73
N GLU A 63 3.76 16.89 -5.62
CA GLU A 63 5.22 17.04 -5.62
C GLU A 63 5.92 15.73 -5.95
N PHE A 64 5.30 14.60 -5.62
CA PHE A 64 5.88 13.27 -5.82
C PHE A 64 5.68 12.73 -7.25
N THR A 65 4.50 12.91 -7.83
CA THR A 65 4.18 12.33 -9.15
C THR A 65 3.19 13.18 -9.94
N THR A 66 3.39 13.24 -11.25
CA THR A 66 2.44 13.84 -12.19
C THR A 66 1.26 12.91 -12.50
N LYS A 67 1.44 11.59 -12.36
CA LYS A 67 0.40 10.57 -12.61
C LYS A 67 -0.11 10.02 -11.27
N THR A 68 -1.08 10.73 -10.70
CA THR A 68 -1.64 10.44 -9.36
C THR A 68 -2.68 9.33 -9.35
N THR A 69 -3.08 8.81 -10.51
CA THR A 69 -4.06 7.71 -10.63
C THR A 69 -3.52 6.60 -11.52
N LYS A 70 -3.35 5.39 -10.95
CA LYS A 70 -3.12 4.15 -11.69
C LYS A 70 -4.26 3.18 -11.45
N THR A 71 -4.59 2.39 -12.46
CA THR A 71 -5.63 1.37 -12.43
C THR A 71 -5.03 -0.03 -12.29
N VAL A 72 -5.86 -1.01 -11.95
CA VAL A 72 -5.44 -2.43 -11.98
C VAL A 72 -4.99 -2.85 -13.38
N ARG A 73 -5.64 -2.32 -14.42
CA ARG A 73 -5.25 -2.54 -15.81
C ARG A 73 -3.83 -2.04 -16.09
N ASP A 74 -3.49 -0.82 -15.66
CA ASP A 74 -2.12 -0.27 -15.82
C ASP A 74 -1.04 -1.15 -15.17
N ALA A 75 -1.38 -1.97 -14.17
CA ALA A 75 -0.41 -2.82 -13.47
C ALA A 75 -0.38 -4.27 -13.94
N LEU A 76 -1.49 -4.81 -14.44
CA LEU A 76 -1.64 -6.25 -14.67
C LEU A 76 -2.02 -6.62 -16.12
N SER A 77 -2.25 -5.66 -17.02
CA SER A 77 -2.76 -5.98 -18.38
C SER A 77 -1.83 -6.82 -19.22
N ASP A 78 -0.53 -6.74 -18.95
CA ASP A 78 0.51 -7.35 -19.78
C ASP A 78 0.95 -8.70 -19.20
N LEU A 79 0.33 -9.15 -18.11
CA LEU A 79 0.60 -10.45 -17.49
C LEU A 79 -0.14 -11.58 -18.22
N GLU A 80 0.55 -12.71 -18.36
CA GLU A 80 -0.02 -13.92 -18.94
C GLU A 80 -1.23 -14.43 -18.14
N SER A 81 -2.21 -15.02 -18.81
CA SER A 81 -3.34 -15.65 -18.11
C SER A 81 -2.89 -16.98 -17.48
N ILE A 82 -3.15 -17.15 -16.19
CA ILE A 82 -2.88 -18.39 -15.45
C ILE A 82 -4.18 -19.00 -14.89
N SER A 83 -4.22 -20.32 -14.75
CA SER A 83 -5.31 -21.02 -14.07
C SER A 83 -5.19 -20.91 -12.55
N ALA A 84 -6.27 -21.23 -11.80
CA ALA A 84 -6.21 -21.38 -10.36
C ALA A 84 -5.16 -22.43 -9.96
N GLY A 85 -4.25 -22.07 -9.05
CA GLY A 85 -3.11 -22.91 -8.65
C GLY A 85 -1.96 -22.94 -9.66
N GLY A 86 -2.09 -22.23 -10.78
CA GLY A 86 -1.07 -22.15 -11.83
C GLY A 86 0.06 -21.18 -11.48
N ILE A 87 1.18 -21.36 -12.18
CA ILE A 87 2.37 -20.51 -12.20
C ILE A 87 2.68 -20.21 -13.65
N ALA A 88 3.03 -18.97 -13.99
CA ALA A 88 3.44 -18.63 -15.35
C ALA A 88 4.83 -19.23 -15.67
N PRO A 89 5.04 -19.78 -16.88
CA PRO A 89 6.35 -20.29 -17.27
C PRO A 89 7.43 -19.21 -17.34
N SER A 90 7.04 -17.98 -17.68
CA SER A 90 7.93 -16.83 -17.85
C SER A 90 8.27 -16.12 -16.53
N ASP A 91 7.44 -16.28 -15.49
CA ASP A 91 7.63 -15.63 -14.19
C ASP A 91 7.15 -16.52 -13.03
N SER A 92 8.12 -16.99 -12.22
CA SER A 92 7.85 -17.83 -11.04
C SER A 92 7.07 -17.14 -9.91
N LEU A 93 7.02 -15.80 -9.89
CA LEU A 93 6.24 -15.01 -8.93
C LEU A 93 4.81 -14.77 -9.42
N HIS A 94 4.55 -14.89 -10.72
CA HIS A 94 3.20 -14.82 -11.27
C HIS A 94 2.47 -16.16 -11.09
N LYS A 95 1.90 -16.32 -9.89
CA LYS A 95 1.18 -17.52 -9.49
C LYS A 95 -0.09 -17.20 -8.72
N SER A 96 -1.04 -18.12 -8.75
CA SER A 96 -2.29 -18.00 -8.02
C SER A 96 -2.49 -19.16 -7.03
N ALA A 97 -3.28 -18.92 -5.98
CA ALA A 97 -3.69 -19.98 -5.07
C ALA A 97 -4.63 -20.98 -5.78
N ASN A 98 -4.56 -22.24 -5.41
CA ASN A 98 -5.53 -23.23 -5.90
C ASN A 98 -6.90 -22.97 -5.26
N LEU A 99 -7.97 -23.27 -6.00
CA LEU A 99 -9.35 -23.04 -5.57
C LEU A 99 -10.14 -24.34 -5.52
N THR A 100 -10.97 -24.49 -4.49
CA THR A 100 -11.90 -25.62 -4.40
C THR A 100 -12.94 -25.54 -5.52
N LYS A 101 -13.53 -26.69 -5.89
CA LYS A 101 -14.63 -26.74 -6.88
C LYS A 101 -15.78 -25.79 -6.55
N LEU A 102 -16.07 -25.59 -5.25
CA LEU A 102 -17.10 -24.64 -4.81
C LEU A 102 -16.68 -23.19 -5.07
N ASN A 103 -15.46 -22.80 -4.73
CA ASN A 103 -14.98 -21.43 -4.95
C ASN A 103 -14.80 -21.11 -6.44
N LEU A 104 -14.42 -22.09 -7.27
CA LEU A 104 -14.42 -21.93 -8.72
C LEU A 104 -15.82 -21.65 -9.29
N ARG A 105 -16.86 -22.31 -8.77
CA ARG A 105 -18.25 -22.00 -9.14
C ARG A 105 -18.65 -20.59 -8.70
N ARG A 106 -18.26 -20.17 -7.50
CA ARG A 106 -18.56 -18.82 -6.96
C ARG A 106 -17.92 -17.70 -7.79
N ILE A 107 -16.63 -17.80 -8.10
CA ILE A 107 -15.93 -16.73 -8.85
C ILE A 107 -16.45 -16.62 -10.29
N ARG A 108 -16.79 -17.74 -10.94
CA ARG A 108 -17.37 -17.75 -12.29
C ARG A 108 -18.79 -17.15 -12.34
N ALA A 109 -19.52 -17.20 -11.23
CA ALA A 109 -20.86 -16.60 -11.12
C ALA A 109 -20.82 -15.12 -10.70
N SER A 110 -19.66 -14.57 -10.33
CA SER A 110 -19.52 -13.19 -9.87
C SER A 110 -19.74 -12.20 -11.02
N LYS A 111 -20.48 -11.12 -10.74
CA LYS A 111 -20.66 -10.00 -11.67
C LYS A 111 -19.82 -8.80 -11.20
N PRO A 112 -19.24 -8.02 -12.11
CA PRO A 112 -18.56 -6.78 -11.74
C PRO A 112 -19.52 -5.84 -11.00
N GLY A 113 -19.09 -5.32 -9.84
CA GLY A 113 -19.89 -4.39 -9.02
C GLY A 113 -20.68 -5.04 -7.88
N GLY A 114 -20.73 -6.38 -7.82
CA GLY A 114 -21.58 -7.11 -6.88
C GLY A 114 -22.77 -7.74 -7.60
#